data_AF-A0A2H0PBU1-F1
#
_entry.id   AF-A0A2H0PBU1-F1
#
_cell.length_a   1.000
_cell.length_b   1.000
_cell.length_c   1.000
_cell.angle_alpha   90.00
_cell.angle_beta   90.00
_cell.angle_gamma   90.00
#
_symmetry.space_group_name_H-M   'P 1'
#
loop_
_entity.id
_entity.type
_entity.pdbx_description
1 polymer ?
#
loop_
_entity_poly.entity_id
_entity_poly.type
_entity_poly.pdbx_seq_one_letter_code
_entity_poly.pdbx_strand_id
1 'polypeptide(L)'
;MDLVPGLKQLEGQLGLTVDRINVVKAKLDDLLFRAQKISAAAKNNMKSTDTMYGYDLQNFRRDLRTFGMELSSLPGLLSSMEKTAEYDLNAAKFATGVMRASTRVANAMKVLHDMSLLAHQHIRINDQKILAWYIAQEIEEMGQKCMGLPATANKIVILCTTPPAVPAPAPAAAPPASPPPDKTPPAS
;
A
#
# COMPACT_ATOMS: atom_id res chain seq x y z
N MET A 1 -19.06 -0.54 12.65
CA MET A 1 -18.43 -1.76 12.09
C MET A 1 -17.45 -2.21 13.15
N ASP A 2 -17.53 -3.46 13.60
CA ASP A 2 -16.61 -3.95 14.63
C ASP A 2 -15.17 -3.92 14.10
N LEU A 3 -14.29 -3.26 14.85
CA LEU A 3 -12.90 -2.98 14.46
C LEU A 3 -12.11 -4.27 14.22
N VAL A 4 -12.26 -5.25 15.12
CA VAL A 4 -11.51 -6.52 15.06
C VAL A 4 -11.85 -7.36 13.81
N PRO A 5 -13.14 -7.68 13.51
CA PRO A 5 -13.49 -8.36 12.27
C PRO A 5 -13.05 -7.61 11.01
N GLY A 6 -13.18 -6.27 11.01
CA GLY A 6 -12.77 -5.42 9.90
C GLY A 6 -11.27 -5.49 9.62
N LEU A 7 -10.43 -5.39 10.66
CA LEU A 7 -8.98 -5.52 10.53
C LEU A 7 -8.55 -6.91 10.09
N LYS A 8 -9.20 -7.97 10.60
CA LYS A 8 -8.92 -9.35 10.18
C LYS A 8 -9.25 -9.57 8.70
N GLN A 9 -10.38 -9.05 8.23
CA GLN A 9 -10.74 -9.11 6.81
C GLN A 9 -9.74 -8.35 5.94
N LEU A 10 -9.35 -7.14 6.36
CA LEU A 10 -8.39 -6.31 5.65
C LEU A 10 -7.00 -6.96 5.57
N GLU A 11 -6.53 -7.57 6.66
CA GLU A 11 -5.28 -8.34 6.67
C GLU A 11 -5.33 -9.50 5.66
N GLY A 12 -6.44 -10.25 5.63
CA GLY A 12 -6.63 -11.33 4.66
C GLY A 12 -6.64 -10.83 3.22
N GLN A 13 -7.33 -9.73 2.94
CA GLN A 13 -7.39 -9.14 1.59
C GLN A 13 -6.03 -8.63 1.12
N LEU A 14 -5.25 -7.99 2.01
CA LEU A 14 -3.87 -7.58 1.70
C LEU A 14 -2.97 -8.80 1.46
N GLY A 15 -3.16 -9.89 2.22
CA GLY A 15 -2.47 -11.16 2.00
C GLY A 15 -2.72 -11.72 0.59
N LEU A 16 -3.99 -11.86 0.20
CA LEU A 16 -4.36 -12.31 -1.15
C LEU A 16 -3.83 -11.39 -2.25
N THR A 17 -3.76 -10.08 -1.98
CA THR A 17 -3.18 -9.11 -2.91
C THR A 17 -1.69 -9.40 -3.12
N VAL A 18 -0.92 -9.67 -2.06
CA VAL A 18 0.50 -10.04 -2.17
C VAL A 18 0.67 -11.29 -3.03
N ASP A 19 -0.14 -12.33 -2.78
CA ASP A 19 -0.07 -13.58 -3.56
C ASP A 19 -0.35 -13.32 -5.04
N ARG A 20 -1.34 -12.47 -5.34
CA ARG A 20 -1.66 -12.10 -6.71
C ARG A 20 -0.56 -11.28 -7.38
N ILE A 21 0.10 -10.36 -6.66
CA ILE A 21 1.29 -9.66 -7.16
C ILE A 21 2.40 -10.66 -7.51
N ASN A 22 2.62 -11.68 -6.66
CA ASN A 22 3.62 -12.71 -6.93
C ASN A 22 3.28 -13.56 -8.16
N VAL A 23 2.00 -13.86 -8.40
CA VAL A 23 1.56 -14.54 -9.64
C VAL A 23 1.80 -13.67 -10.87
N VAL A 24 1.45 -12.39 -10.80
CA VAL A 24 1.70 -11.43 -11.89
C VAL A 24 3.20 -11.28 -12.15
N LYS A 25 4.00 -11.22 -11.09
CA LYS A 25 5.46 -11.23 -11.17
C LYS A 25 5.94 -12.49 -11.90
N ALA A 26 5.54 -13.68 -11.49
CA ALA A 26 5.95 -14.92 -12.15
C ALA A 26 5.61 -14.96 -13.66
N LYS A 27 4.43 -14.44 -14.05
CA LYS A 27 4.07 -14.29 -15.46
C LYS A 27 4.99 -13.31 -16.21
N LEU A 28 5.34 -12.19 -15.58
CA LEU A 28 6.27 -11.22 -16.16
C LEU A 28 7.70 -11.78 -16.27
N ASP A 29 8.14 -12.58 -15.30
CA ASP A 29 9.43 -13.30 -15.33
C ASP A 29 9.50 -14.25 -16.55
N ASP A 30 8.45 -15.02 -16.80
CA ASP A 30 8.35 -15.89 -17.99
C ASP A 30 8.42 -15.07 -19.29
N LEU A 31 7.66 -13.97 -19.37
CA LEU A 31 7.70 -13.08 -20.53
C LEU A 31 9.08 -12.44 -20.74
N LEU A 32 9.78 -12.05 -19.67
CA LEU A 32 11.13 -11.52 -19.73
C LEU A 32 12.11 -12.58 -20.27
N PHE A 33 12.05 -13.80 -19.75
CA PHE A 33 12.90 -14.89 -20.21
C PHE A 33 12.69 -15.19 -21.71
N ARG A 34 11.43 -15.23 -22.14
CA ARG A 34 11.08 -15.40 -23.56
C ARG A 34 11.58 -14.23 -24.41
N ALA A 35 11.43 -12.99 -23.94
CA ALA A 35 11.96 -11.80 -24.63
C ALA A 35 13.47 -11.88 -24.83
N GLN A 36 14.22 -12.30 -23.80
CA GLN A 36 15.67 -12.47 -23.87
C GLN A 36 16.06 -13.53 -24.91
N LYS A 37 15.35 -14.67 -24.95
CA LYS A 37 15.57 -15.73 -25.94
C LYS A 37 15.31 -15.24 -27.37
N ILE A 38 14.21 -14.51 -27.59
CA ILE A 38 13.88 -13.89 -28.89
C ILE A 38 14.97 -12.90 -29.30
N SER A 39 15.42 -12.06 -28.37
CA SER A 39 16.48 -11.08 -28.58
C SER A 39 17.82 -11.74 -28.92
N ALA A 40 18.16 -12.84 -28.24
CA ALA A 40 19.36 -13.63 -28.54
C ALA A 40 19.28 -14.33 -29.90
N ALA A 41 18.12 -14.86 -30.29
CA ALA A 41 17.91 -15.45 -31.61
C ALA A 41 18.10 -14.39 -32.72
N ALA A 42 17.50 -13.21 -32.55
CA ALA A 42 17.64 -12.09 -33.48
C ALA A 42 19.10 -11.64 -33.64
N LYS A 43 19.86 -11.53 -32.54
CA LYS A 43 21.29 -11.17 -32.57
C LYS A 43 22.15 -12.16 -33.37
N ASN A 44 21.76 -13.44 -33.37
CA ASN A 44 22.46 -14.50 -34.06
C ASN A 44 21.87 -14.80 -35.46
N ASN A 45 21.02 -13.91 -36.00
CA ASN A 45 20.31 -14.11 -37.27
C ASN A 45 19.47 -15.41 -37.32
N MET A 46 19.00 -15.89 -36.17
CA MET A 46 18.13 -17.06 -36.07
C MET A 46 16.66 -16.63 -36.00
N LYS A 47 15.77 -17.40 -36.61
CA LYS A 47 14.32 -17.19 -36.50
C LYS A 47 13.86 -17.59 -35.09
N SER A 48 13.07 -16.72 -34.45
CA SER A 48 12.41 -17.08 -33.20
C SER A 48 11.38 -18.19 -33.42
N THR A 49 11.37 -19.20 -32.55
CA THR A 49 10.34 -20.24 -32.51
C THR A 49 9.12 -19.85 -31.70
N ASP A 50 9.19 -18.73 -30.97
CA ASP A 50 8.10 -18.25 -30.13
C ASP A 50 7.17 -17.33 -30.91
N THR A 51 6.10 -17.93 -31.46
CA THR A 51 5.09 -17.24 -32.27
C THR A 51 3.96 -16.63 -31.43
N MET A 52 3.80 -17.05 -30.18
CA MET A 52 2.71 -16.61 -29.30
C MET A 52 3.10 -15.44 -28.39
N TYR A 53 4.38 -15.07 -28.34
CA TYR A 53 4.88 -14.02 -27.45
C TYR A 53 4.08 -12.71 -27.49
N GLY A 54 3.74 -12.22 -28.68
CA GLY A 54 2.96 -10.99 -28.83
C GLY A 54 1.53 -11.10 -28.28
N TYR A 55 0.89 -12.26 -28.45
CA TYR A 55 -0.44 -12.54 -27.91
C TYR A 55 -0.42 -12.65 -26.39
N ASP A 56 0.58 -13.35 -25.83
CA ASP A 56 0.74 -13.52 -24.39
C ASP A 56 1.02 -12.18 -23.69
N LEU A 57 1.80 -11.30 -24.33
CA LEU A 57 2.05 -9.95 -23.82
C LEU A 57 0.76 -9.11 -23.77
N GLN A 58 -0.11 -9.22 -24.77
CA GLN A 58 -1.41 -8.54 -24.76
C GLN A 58 -2.35 -9.09 -23.69
N ASN A 59 -2.40 -10.40 -23.53
CA ASN A 59 -3.18 -11.05 -22.47
C ASN A 59 -2.68 -10.67 -21.07
N PHE A 60 -1.36 -10.64 -20.89
CA PHE A 60 -0.76 -10.20 -19.63
C PHE A 60 -1.15 -8.76 -19.30
N ARG A 61 -1.11 -7.86 -20.27
CA ARG A 61 -1.59 -6.47 -20.09
C ARG A 61 -3.08 -6.42 -19.70
N ARG A 62 -3.92 -7.26 -20.31
CA ARG A 62 -5.34 -7.36 -19.94
C ARG A 62 -5.51 -7.80 -18.49
N ASP A 63 -4.79 -8.84 -18.07
CA ASP A 63 -4.79 -9.34 -16.69
C ASP A 63 -4.34 -8.26 -15.70
N LEU A 64 -3.31 -7.48 -16.06
CA LEU A 64 -2.82 -6.36 -15.26
C LEU A 64 -3.88 -5.29 -15.03
N ARG A 65 -4.64 -4.91 -16.07
CA ARG A 65 -5.72 -3.93 -15.92
C ARG A 65 -6.82 -4.41 -15.00
N THR A 66 -7.21 -5.69 -15.11
CA THR A 66 -8.19 -6.28 -14.20
C THR A 66 -7.68 -6.24 -12.76
N PHE A 67 -6.41 -6.62 -12.55
CA PHE A 67 -5.79 -6.55 -11.23
C PHE A 67 -5.69 -5.11 -10.69
N GLY A 68 -5.37 -4.13 -11.54
CA GLY A 68 -5.27 -2.72 -11.16
C GLY A 68 -6.58 -2.12 -10.67
N MET A 69 -7.72 -2.57 -11.21
CA MET A 69 -9.04 -2.18 -10.68
C MET A 69 -9.25 -2.68 -9.25
N GLU A 70 -8.91 -3.93 -8.97
CA GLU A 70 -9.03 -4.51 -7.63
C GLU A 70 -8.14 -3.79 -6.61
N LEU A 71 -6.89 -3.52 -7.00
CA LEU A 71 -5.88 -2.86 -6.17
C LEU A 71 -6.26 -1.40 -5.85
N SER A 72 -7.01 -0.75 -6.75
CA SER A 72 -7.49 0.63 -6.54
C SER A 72 -8.48 0.76 -5.36
N SER A 73 -9.06 -0.33 -4.87
CA SER A 73 -9.96 -0.31 -3.71
C SER A 73 -9.22 -0.27 -2.36
N LEU A 74 -7.98 -0.77 -2.29
CA LEU A 74 -7.24 -0.94 -1.04
C LEU A 74 -6.99 0.36 -0.26
N PRO A 75 -6.57 1.48 -0.90
CA PRO A 75 -6.40 2.74 -0.18
C PRO A 75 -7.69 3.22 0.48
N GLY A 76 -8.84 3.05 -0.20
CA GLY A 76 -10.15 3.42 0.32
C GLY A 76 -10.55 2.60 1.54
N LEU A 77 -10.32 1.29 1.50
CA LEU A 77 -10.59 0.39 2.63
C LEU A 77 -9.73 0.73 3.86
N LEU A 78 -8.44 0.98 3.64
CA LEU A 78 -7.52 1.39 4.70
C LEU A 78 -7.91 2.76 5.29
N SER A 79 -8.26 3.73 4.46
CA SER A 79 -8.69 5.05 4.93
C SER A 79 -10.02 4.98 5.70
N SER A 80 -10.95 4.12 5.28
CA SER A 80 -12.18 3.87 6.04
C SER A 80 -11.87 3.28 7.41
N MET A 81 -10.95 2.32 7.48
CA MET A 81 -10.55 1.69 8.73
C MET A 81 -9.81 2.67 9.66
N GLU A 82 -8.96 3.54 9.11
CA GLU A 82 -8.30 4.64 9.85
C GLU A 82 -9.32 5.53 10.56
N LYS A 83 -10.42 5.91 9.88
CA LYS A 83 -11.45 6.79 10.45
C LYS A 83 -12.26 6.15 11.57
N THR A 84 -12.35 4.82 11.57
CA THR A 84 -13.12 4.06 12.58
C THR A 84 -12.23 3.42 13.64
N ALA A 85 -10.91 3.52 13.51
CA ALA A 85 -9.97 2.94 14.45
C ALA A 85 -9.93 3.76 15.73
N GLU A 86 -10.06 3.07 16.85
CA GLU A 86 -9.99 3.61 18.20
C GLU A 86 -9.12 2.71 19.08
N TYR A 87 -8.86 3.17 20.30
CA TYR A 87 -8.04 2.44 21.25
C TYR A 87 -8.69 1.09 21.62
N ASP A 88 -8.10 0.00 21.15
CA ASP A 88 -8.47 -1.37 21.47
C ASP A 88 -7.25 -2.29 21.38
N LEU A 89 -6.81 -2.79 22.53
CA LEU A 89 -5.66 -3.70 22.64
C LEU A 89 -5.90 -5.04 21.93
N ASN A 90 -7.15 -5.49 21.81
CA ASN A 90 -7.49 -6.71 21.07
C ASN A 90 -7.35 -6.49 19.55
N ALA A 91 -7.65 -5.29 19.08
CA ALA A 91 -7.47 -4.88 17.69
C ALA A 91 -6.01 -4.62 17.32
N ALA A 92 -5.16 -4.20 18.27
CA ALA A 92 -3.76 -3.85 18.03
C ALA A 92 -2.93 -4.94 17.32
N LYS A 93 -3.18 -6.22 17.65
CA LYS A 93 -2.51 -7.35 16.98
C LYS A 93 -2.87 -7.41 15.49
N PHE A 94 -4.14 -7.24 15.15
CA PHE A 94 -4.62 -7.26 13.77
C PHE A 94 -4.18 -6.00 13.01
N ALA A 95 -4.19 -4.83 13.65
CA ALA A 95 -3.65 -3.60 13.08
C ALA A 95 -2.17 -3.77 12.69
N THR A 96 -1.38 -4.43 13.55
CA THR A 96 0.02 -4.76 13.25
C THR A 96 0.15 -5.72 12.06
N GLY A 97 -0.75 -6.71 11.97
CA GLY A 97 -0.85 -7.61 10.82
C GLY A 97 -1.13 -6.87 9.51
N VAL A 98 -2.12 -5.98 9.52
CA VAL A 98 -2.45 -5.06 8.41
C VAL A 98 -1.24 -4.22 8.01
N MET A 99 -0.53 -3.61 8.97
CA MET A 99 0.69 -2.82 8.68
C MET A 99 1.76 -3.66 7.96
N ARG A 100 2.04 -4.86 8.47
CA ARG A 100 3.02 -5.77 7.83
C ARG A 100 2.57 -6.17 6.43
N ALA A 101 1.29 -6.49 6.25
CA ALA A 101 0.75 -6.87 4.95
C ALA A 101 0.81 -5.70 3.95
N SER A 102 0.47 -4.47 4.37
CA SER A 102 0.61 -3.26 3.55
C SER A 102 2.05 -3.01 3.11
N THR A 103 3.02 -3.18 4.01
CA THR A 103 4.44 -3.06 3.66
C THR A 103 4.88 -4.13 2.65
N ARG A 104 4.39 -5.37 2.77
CA ARG A 104 4.65 -6.42 1.78
C ARG A 104 4.04 -6.07 0.41
N VAL A 105 2.82 -5.55 0.36
CA VAL A 105 2.19 -5.10 -0.89
C VAL A 105 3.02 -4.01 -1.55
N ALA A 106 3.42 -2.97 -0.81
CA ALA A 106 4.23 -1.87 -1.35
C ALA A 106 5.59 -2.37 -1.89
N ASN A 107 6.27 -3.23 -1.14
CA ASN A 107 7.55 -3.81 -1.58
C ASN A 107 7.38 -4.74 -2.81
N ALA A 108 6.35 -5.59 -2.83
CA ALA A 108 6.09 -6.48 -3.94
C ALA A 108 5.75 -5.71 -5.22
N MET A 109 4.98 -4.62 -5.11
CA MET A 109 4.69 -3.73 -6.24
C MET A 109 5.94 -3.03 -6.76
N LYS A 110 6.84 -2.57 -5.88
CA LYS A 110 8.11 -1.98 -6.28
C LYS A 110 8.96 -2.98 -7.07
N VAL A 111 9.08 -4.20 -6.59
CA VAL A 111 9.82 -5.27 -7.29
C VAL A 111 9.19 -5.56 -8.66
N LEU A 112 7.86 -5.64 -8.73
CA LEU A 112 7.15 -5.84 -9.99
C LEU A 112 7.40 -4.71 -10.99
N HIS A 113 7.41 -3.46 -10.52
CA HIS A 113 7.73 -2.28 -11.32
C HIS A 113 9.15 -2.34 -11.90
N ASP A 114 10.16 -2.58 -11.06
CA ASP A 114 11.56 -2.66 -11.50
C ASP A 114 11.74 -3.76 -12.55
N MET A 115 11.03 -4.88 -12.38
CA MET A 115 11.05 -5.99 -13.33
C MET A 115 10.36 -5.68 -14.65
N SER A 116 9.31 -4.85 -14.63
CA SER A 116 8.61 -4.40 -15.84
C SER A 116 9.47 -3.46 -16.69
N LEU A 117 10.26 -2.60 -16.03
CA LEU A 117 11.25 -1.76 -16.71
C LEU A 117 12.34 -2.60 -17.37
N LEU A 118 12.82 -3.62 -16.66
CA LEU A 118 13.80 -4.56 -17.21
C LEU A 118 13.23 -5.30 -18.44
N ALA A 119 11.99 -5.79 -18.37
CA ALA A 119 11.31 -6.43 -19.49
C ALA A 119 11.20 -5.49 -20.71
N HIS A 120 10.79 -4.24 -20.50
CA HIS A 120 10.74 -3.23 -21.56
C HIS A 120 12.12 -3.01 -22.23
N GLN A 121 13.21 -3.00 -21.46
CA GLN A 121 14.56 -2.81 -21.99
C GLN A 121 15.05 -3.99 -22.86
N HIS A 122 14.64 -5.22 -22.54
CA HIS A 122 15.09 -6.42 -23.27
C HIS A 122 14.30 -6.69 -24.57
N ILE A 123 13.08 -6.17 -24.68
CA ILE A 123 12.25 -6.33 -25.87
C ILE A 123 12.73 -5.39 -26.98
N ARG A 124 13.14 -5.98 -28.11
CA ARG A 124 13.71 -5.25 -29.26
C ARG A 124 12.78 -5.13 -30.46
N ILE A 125 11.68 -5.88 -30.48
CA ILE A 125 10.67 -5.80 -31.54
C ILE A 125 9.79 -4.59 -31.25
N ASN A 126 9.69 -3.66 -32.21
CA ASN A 126 9.08 -2.34 -32.00
C ASN A 126 7.65 -2.40 -31.41
N ASP A 127 6.75 -3.19 -32.00
CA ASP A 127 5.35 -3.28 -31.54
C ASP A 127 5.24 -3.86 -30.13
N GLN A 128 6.04 -4.89 -29.84
CA GLN A 128 6.07 -5.53 -28.52
C GLN A 128 6.72 -4.61 -27.48
N LYS A 129 7.69 -3.80 -27.90
CA LYS A 129 8.37 -2.83 -27.04
C LYS A 129 7.42 -1.72 -26.59
N ILE A 130 6.56 -1.24 -27.49
CA ILE A 130 5.50 -0.28 -27.17
C ILE A 130 4.51 -0.90 -26.18
N LEU A 131 4.06 -2.14 -26.41
CA LEU A 131 3.18 -2.84 -25.46
C LEU A 131 3.82 -3.02 -24.08
N ALA A 132 5.11 -3.39 -24.03
CA ALA A 132 5.85 -3.52 -22.78
C ALA A 132 6.04 -2.19 -22.05
N TRP A 133 6.17 -1.08 -22.77
CA TRP A 133 6.19 0.26 -22.18
C TRP A 133 4.87 0.58 -21.49
N TYR A 134 3.73 0.31 -22.15
CA TYR A 134 2.42 0.48 -21.52
C TYR A 134 2.21 -0.40 -20.29
N ILE A 135 2.73 -1.64 -20.33
CA ILE A 135 2.72 -2.53 -19.16
C ILE A 135 3.49 -1.91 -17.99
N ALA A 136 4.68 -1.37 -18.25
CA ALA A 136 5.48 -0.72 -17.21
C ALA A 136 4.76 0.49 -16.60
N GLN A 137 4.14 1.33 -17.45
CA GLN A 137 3.34 2.47 -17.00
C GLN A 137 2.13 2.04 -16.16
N GLU A 138 1.37 1.02 -16.60
CA GLU A 138 0.23 0.49 -15.83
C GLU A 138 0.68 -0.08 -14.47
N ILE A 139 1.85 -0.72 -14.41
CA ILE A 139 2.44 -1.21 -13.15
C ILE A 139 2.92 -0.05 -12.26
N GLU A 140 3.51 1.00 -12.84
CA GLU A 140 3.92 2.21 -12.10
C GLU A 140 2.71 2.88 -11.43
N GLU A 141 1.61 3.08 -12.17
CA GLU A 141 0.37 3.65 -11.64
C GLU A 141 -0.21 2.82 -10.50
N MET A 142 -0.17 1.48 -10.60
CA MET A 142 -0.54 0.59 -9.50
C MET A 142 0.42 0.72 -8.31
N GLY A 143 1.72 0.82 -8.57
CA GLY A 143 2.75 1.01 -7.55
C GLY A 143 2.50 2.29 -6.73
N GLN A 144 2.24 3.41 -7.41
CA GLN A 144 1.94 4.70 -6.77
C GLN A 144 0.73 4.61 -5.83
N LYS A 145 -0.33 3.90 -6.22
CA LYS A 145 -1.51 3.67 -5.36
C LYS A 145 -1.17 2.87 -4.10
N CYS A 146 -0.21 1.96 -4.18
CA CYS A 146 0.22 1.12 -3.05
C CYS A 146 1.22 1.80 -2.10
N MET A 147 1.93 2.84 -2.55
CA MET A 147 2.99 3.49 -1.75
C MET A 147 2.48 4.10 -0.44
N GLY A 148 1.22 4.55 -0.39
CA GLY A 148 0.61 5.15 0.81
C GLY A 148 0.08 4.14 1.82
N LEU A 149 -0.10 2.86 1.44
CA LEU A 149 -0.75 1.85 2.30
C LEU A 149 -0.01 1.63 3.63
N PRO A 150 1.34 1.56 3.69
CA PRO A 150 2.05 1.36 4.94
C PRO A 150 1.86 2.54 5.91
N ALA A 151 1.84 3.77 5.40
CA ALA A 151 1.66 4.97 6.21
C ALA A 151 0.26 4.99 6.85
N THR A 152 -0.78 4.73 6.07
CA THR A 152 -2.16 4.64 6.58
C THR A 152 -2.31 3.50 7.58
N ALA A 153 -1.75 2.33 7.30
CA ALA A 153 -1.82 1.19 8.22
C ALA A 153 -1.08 1.47 9.54
N ASN A 154 0.05 2.18 9.50
CA ASN A 154 0.76 2.58 10.71
C ASN A 154 -0.07 3.51 11.61
N LYS A 155 -0.86 4.43 11.02
CA LYS A 155 -1.77 5.27 11.80
C LYS A 155 -2.84 4.44 12.53
N ILE A 156 -3.38 3.40 11.88
CA ILE A 156 -4.33 2.48 12.51
C ILE A 156 -3.69 1.79 13.73
N VAL A 157 -2.44 1.36 13.62
CA VAL A 157 -1.69 0.77 14.74
C VAL A 157 -1.58 1.77 15.90
N ILE A 158 -1.20 3.02 15.60
CA ILE A 158 -1.09 4.08 16.62
C ILE A 158 -2.44 4.29 17.31
N LEU A 159 -3.54 4.38 16.55
CA LEU A 159 -4.89 4.55 17.10
C LEU A 159 -5.30 3.39 18.01
N CYS A 160 -4.99 2.14 17.63
CA CYS A 160 -5.33 0.97 18.42
C CYS A 160 -4.49 0.82 19.71
N THR A 161 -3.30 1.42 19.76
CA THR A 161 -2.33 1.22 20.86
C THR A 161 -2.16 2.43 21.76
N THR A 162 -2.66 3.60 21.35
CA THR A 162 -2.53 4.84 22.11
C THR A 162 -3.82 5.11 22.88
N PRO A 163 -3.79 5.13 24.23
CA PRO A 163 -4.97 5.46 25.01
C PRO A 163 -5.48 6.88 24.66
N PRO A 164 -6.80 7.12 24.69
CA PRO A 164 -7.32 8.47 24.55
C PRO A 164 -6.75 9.35 25.67
N ALA A 165 -6.38 10.59 25.35
CA ALA A 165 -5.89 11.53 26.34
C ALA A 165 -6.95 11.71 27.44
N VAL A 166 -6.61 11.34 28.68
CA VAL A 166 -7.46 11.64 29.83
C VAL A 166 -7.57 13.16 29.90
N PRO A 167 -8.78 13.75 29.93
CA PRO A 167 -8.91 15.19 30.13
C PRO A 167 -8.18 15.54 31.42
N ALA A 168 -7.25 16.50 31.34
CA ALA A 168 -6.55 16.98 32.53
C ALA A 168 -7.60 17.32 33.59
N PRO A 169 -7.45 16.86 34.85
CA PRO A 169 -8.35 17.27 35.91
C PRO A 169 -8.40 18.79 35.92
N ALA A 170 -9.61 19.35 35.89
CA ALA A 170 -9.83 20.79 35.92
C ALA A 170 -8.96 21.38 37.04
N PRO A 171 -8.20 22.47 36.78
CA PRO A 171 -7.37 23.06 37.81
C PRO A 171 -8.24 23.33 39.03
N ALA A 172 -7.84 22.79 40.19
CA ALA A 172 -8.55 22.97 41.44
C ALA A 172 -8.80 24.47 41.63
N ALA A 173 -10.07 24.84 41.85
CA ALA A 173 -10.46 26.22 42.06
C ALA A 173 -9.56 26.82 43.15
N ALA A 174 -8.89 27.94 42.81
CA ALA A 174 -8.02 28.63 43.75
C ALA A 174 -8.80 28.93 45.03
N PRO A 175 -8.20 28.71 46.22
CA PRO A 175 -8.86 29.03 47.48
C PRO A 175 -9.25 30.53 47.49
N PRO A 176 -10.42 30.88 48.04
CA PRO A 176 -10.92 32.25 48.01
C PRO A 176 -9.91 33.20 48.65
N ALA A 177 -9.63 34.31 47.96
CA ALA A 177 -8.71 35.34 48.42
C ALA A 177 -9.16 35.86 49.80
N SER A 178 -8.22 35.92 50.74
CA SER A 178 -8.42 36.52 52.06
C SER A 178 -8.84 38.00 51.94
N PRO A 179 -9.81 38.48 52.75
CA PRO A 179 -10.32 39.83 52.64
C PRO A 179 -9.25 40.89 53.00
N PRO A 180 -9.31 42.09 52.39
CA PRO A 180 -8.30 43.12 52.57
C PRO A 180 -8.29 43.69 54.01
N PRO A 181 -7.12 44.12 54.51
CA PRO A 181 -6.98 44.65 55.86
C PRO A 181 -7.66 46.02 56.00
N ASP A 182 -8.44 46.13 57.08
CA ASP A 182 -9.20 47.31 57.48
C ASP A 182 -8.25 48.49 57.77
N LYS A 183 -8.38 49.59 57.03
CA LYS A 183 -7.65 50.83 57.30
C LYS A 183 -8.50 51.72 58.19
N THR A 184 -8.40 51.54 59.50
CA THR A 184 -8.81 52.57 60.46
C THR A 184 -7.80 53.71 60.45
N PRO A 185 -8.20 54.98 60.21
CA PRO A 185 -7.31 56.12 60.39
C PRO A 185 -7.13 56.45 61.89
N PRO A 186 -5.95 56.93 62.32
CA PRO A 186 -5.72 57.30 63.72
C PRO A 186 -6.49 58.58 64.07
N ALA A 187 -7.08 58.58 65.26
CA ALA A 187 -7.68 59.74 65.90
C ALA A 187 -6.57 60.67 66.44
N SER A 188 -6.77 61.97 66.18
CA SER A 188 -6.23 63.20 66.81
C SER A 188 -4.89 63.16 67.53
#